data_AF-A0A349GQZ5-F1
#
_entry.id   AF-A0A349GQZ5-F1
#
_cell.length_a   1.000
_cell.length_b   1.000
_cell.length_c   1.000
_cell.angle_alpha   90.00
_cell.angle_beta   90.00
_cell.angle_gamma   90.00
#
_symmetry.space_group_name_H-M   'P 1'
#
loop_
_entity.id
_entity.type
_entity.pdbx_description
1 polymer ?
#
loop_
_entity_poly.entity_id
_entity_poly.type
_entity_poly.pdbx_seq_one_letter_code
_entity_poly.pdbx_strand_id
1 'polypeptide(L)' 'MYWKYNTYDESQVKDKVEKHNLSTEVVKLLLSREIDSDNDIQKFLSASVKDLEDPFNFERMEEVV' A
#
# COMPACT_ATOMS: atom_id res chain seq x y z
N MET A 1 -5.75 -20.93 -16.08
CA MET A 1 -4.99 -20.16 -15.07
C MET A 1 -4.00 -19.28 -15.81
N TYR A 2 -4.12 -17.96 -15.68
CA TYR A 2 -3.25 -17.00 -16.37
C TYR A 2 -2.35 -16.35 -15.33
N TRP A 3 -1.05 -16.39 -15.57
CA TRP A 3 -0.08 -15.65 -14.76
C TRP A 3 -0.05 -14.21 -15.26
N LYS A 4 -0.32 -13.26 -14.36
CA LYS A 4 -0.20 -11.84 -14.63
C LYS A 4 1.03 -11.31 -13.90
N TYR A 5 1.95 -10.72 -14.64
CA TYR A 5 3.08 -9.98 -14.08
C TYR A 5 2.69 -8.51 -13.95
N ASN A 6 2.92 -7.94 -12.77
CA ASN A 6 2.66 -6.52 -12.53
C ASN A 6 3.87 -5.69 -12.98
N THR A 7 3.62 -4.67 -13.77
CA THR A 7 4.60 -3.64 -14.14
C THR A 7 4.48 -2.47 -13.19
N TYR A 8 5.60 -1.91 -12.75
CA TYR A 8 5.65 -0.78 -11.82
C TYR A 8 6.48 0.35 -12.43
N ASP A 9 6.14 1.59 -12.10
CA ASP A 9 6.98 2.74 -12.40
C ASP A 9 8.20 2.73 -11.46
N GLU A 10 9.40 2.64 -12.03
CA GLU A 10 10.65 2.59 -11.28
C GLU A 10 10.90 3.88 -10.46
N SER A 11 10.43 5.04 -10.95
CA SER A 11 10.55 6.30 -10.21
C SER A 11 9.70 6.28 -8.95
N GLN A 12 8.43 5.84 -9.07
CA GLN A 12 7.53 5.73 -7.92
C GLN A 12 8.03 4.74 -6.88
N VAL A 13 8.60 3.61 -7.32
CA VAL A 13 9.17 2.61 -6.41
C VAL A 13 10.36 3.20 -5.66
N LYS A 14 11.26 3.89 -6.36
CA LYS A 14 12.45 4.49 -5.75
C LYS A 14 12.09 5.56 -4.72
N ASP A 15 11.15 6.44 -5.05
CA ASP A 15 10.70 7.50 -4.14
C ASP A 15 10.13 6.91 -2.83
N LYS A 16 9.36 5.82 -2.92
CA LYS A 16 8.79 5.14 -1.74
C LYS A 16 9.82 4.37 -0.93
N VAL A 17 10.80 3.75 -1.60
CA VAL A 17 11.94 3.08 -0.94
C VAL A 17 12.69 4.09 -0.09
N GLU A 18 13.04 5.25 -0.65
CA GLU A 18 13.77 6.30 0.07
C GLU A 18 12.94 6.91 1.20
N LYS A 19 11.63 7.15 0.95
CA LYS A 19 10.75 7.80 1.92
C LYS A 19 10.40 6.94 3.14
N HIS A 20 10.17 5.65 2.93
CA HIS A 20 9.74 4.72 3.99
C HIS A 20 10.87 3.82 4.48
N ASN A 21 12.08 3.96 3.92
CA ASN A 21 13.25 3.12 4.21
C ASN A 21 12.93 1.61 4.11
N LEU A 22 12.18 1.23 3.08
CA LEU A 22 11.75 -0.13 2.79
C LEU A 22 12.59 -0.74 1.66
N SER A 23 12.66 -2.08 1.58
CA SER A 23 13.25 -2.71 0.40
C SER A 23 12.37 -2.55 -0.83
N THR A 24 12.99 -2.55 -2.00
CA THR A 24 12.32 -2.45 -3.30
C THR A 24 11.23 -3.51 -3.48
N GLU A 25 11.47 -4.74 -3.00
CA GLU A 25 10.54 -5.85 -3.09
C GLU A 25 9.28 -5.59 -2.24
N VAL A 26 9.44 -5.03 -1.05
CA VAL A 26 8.32 -4.70 -0.17
C VAL A 26 7.46 -3.60 -0.79
N VAL A 27 8.07 -2.56 -1.35
CA VAL A 27 7.33 -1.50 -2.05
C VAL A 27 6.56 -2.04 -3.25
N LYS A 28 7.17 -2.92 -4.06
CA LYS A 28 6.46 -3.58 -5.17
C LYS A 28 5.27 -4.41 -4.69
N LEU A 29 5.39 -5.09 -3.56
CA LEU A 29 4.28 -5.85 -2.96
C LEU A 29 3.16 -4.93 -2.47
N LEU A 30 3.48 -3.79 -1.85
CA LEU A 30 2.48 -2.80 -1.41
C LEU A 30 1.72 -2.23 -2.61
N LEU A 31 2.44 -1.81 -3.65
CA LEU A 31 1.86 -1.32 -4.90
C LEU A 31 0.98 -2.39 -5.58
N SER A 32 1.39 -3.66 -5.52
CA SER A 32 0.59 -4.78 -6.08
C SER A 32 -0.79 -4.93 -5.43
N ARG A 33 -0.96 -4.42 -4.21
CA ARG A 33 -2.17 -4.44 -3.41
C ARG A 33 -2.90 -3.10 -3.40
N GLU A 34 -2.52 -2.18 -4.30
CA GLU A 34 -3.04 -0.81 -4.35
C GLU A 34 -2.80 0.00 -3.07
N ILE A 35 -1.79 -0.38 -2.27
CA ILE A 35 -1.32 0.37 -1.11
C ILE A 35 -0.26 1.36 -1.61
N ASP A 36 -0.75 2.49 -2.13
CA ASP A 36 0.09 3.53 -2.73
C ASP A 36 0.23 4.75 -1.80
N SER A 37 -0.82 5.17 -1.10
CA SER A 37 -0.72 6.38 -0.29
C SER A 37 0.24 6.22 0.89
N ASP A 38 0.95 7.29 1.27
CA ASP A 38 1.85 7.23 2.43
C ASP A 38 1.10 6.89 3.72
N ASN A 39 -0.15 7.34 3.83
CA ASN A 39 -1.04 7.04 4.94
C ASN A 39 -1.32 5.53 5.01
N ASP A 40 -1.64 4.90 3.87
CA ASP A 40 -1.90 3.47 3.81
C ASP A 40 -0.65 2.64 4.07
N ILE A 41 0.51 3.08 3.57
CA ILE A 41 1.80 2.43 3.85
C ILE A 41 2.10 2.51 5.36
N GLN A 42 1.94 3.68 5.99
CA GLN A 42 2.15 3.83 7.43
C GLN A 42 1.14 3.05 8.26
N LYS A 43 -0.15 3.07 7.89
CA LYS A 43 -1.18 2.23 8.54
C LYS A 43 -0.87 0.75 8.40
N PHE A 44 -0.38 0.31 7.24
CA PHE A 44 -0.01 -1.09 7.03
C PHE A 44 1.20 -1.50 7.90
N LEU A 45 2.21 -0.65 8.01
CA LEU A 45 3.43 -0.93 8.78
C LEU A 45 3.24 -0.78 10.30
N SER A 46 2.42 0.18 10.71
CA SER A 46 2.21 0.55 12.11
C SER A 46 0.73 0.80 12.40
N ALA A 47 -0.10 -0.20 12.13
CA ALA A 47 -1.52 -0.15 12.46
C ALA A 47 -1.70 0.06 13.97
N SER A 48 -2.44 1.09 14.35
CA SER A 48 -2.84 1.30 15.74
C SER A 48 -4.02 0.40 16.07
N VAL A 49 -4.26 0.15 17.36
CA VAL A 49 -5.45 -0.60 17.82
C VAL A 49 -6.75 0.07 17.33
N LYS A 50 -6.75 1.40 17.18
CA LYS A 50 -7.89 2.16 16.64
C LYS A 50 -8.16 1.88 15.16
N ASP A 51 -7.13 1.57 14.37
CA ASP A 51 -7.29 1.17 12.97
C ASP A 51 -7.89 -0.24 12.84
N LEU A 52 -7.84 -1.04 13.91
CA LEU A 52 -8.49 -2.36 14.00
C LEU A 52 -9.92 -2.28 14.57
N GLU A 53 -10.26 -1.19 15.26
CA GLU A 53 -11.56 -1.00 15.93
C GLU A 53 -12.67 -0.58 14.97
N ASP A 54 -12.34 0.08 13.84
CA ASP A 54 -13.32 0.48 12.83
C ASP A 54 -13.01 -0.10 11.45
N PRO A 55 -13.56 -1.29 11.12
CA PRO A 55 -13.35 -1.93 9.83
C PRO A 55 -14.07 -1.22 8.67
N PHE A 56 -14.80 -0.12 8.93
CA PHE A 56 -15.52 0.67 7.94
C PHE A 56 -14.87 2.04 7.68
N ASN A 57 -13.90 2.47 8.48
CA ASN A 57 -13.16 3.72 8.29
C ASN A 57 -11.96 3.55 7.33
N PHE A 58 -12.19 2.87 6.22
CA PHE A 58 -11.26 2.90 5.09
C PHE A 58 -11.71 4.01 4.16
N GLU A 59 -10.80 4.94 3.81
CA GLU A 59 -11.08 6.11 2.94
C GLU A 59 -11.69 5.75 1.58
N ARG A 60 -11.68 4.47 1.19
CA ARG A 60 -12.21 3.95 -0.08
C ARG A 60 -13.53 3.18 0.05
N MET A 61 -14.19 3.18 1.21
CA MET A 61 -15.46 2.46 1.37
C MET A 61 -16.60 3.05 0.53
N GLU A 62 -16.58 4.36 0.27
CA GLU A 62 -17.56 5.03 -0.60
C GLU A 62 -17.39 4.67 -2.09
N GLU A 63 -16.23 4.16 -2.52
CA GLU A 63 -16.01 3.73 -3.92
C GLU A 63 -16.69 2.39 -4.25
N VAL A 64 -17.18 1.66 -3.24
CA VAL A 64 -17.68 0.28 -3.37
C VAL A 64 -19.22 0.20 -3.29
N VAL A 65 -19.92 1.31 -3.04
CA VAL A 65 -21.40 1.39 -2.96
C VAL A 65 -22.02 1.93 -4.23
#